data_AF-A0A945W4C4-F1
#
_entry.id   AF-A0A945W4C4-F1
#
_cell.length_a   1.000
_cell.length_b   1.000
_cell.length_c   1.000
_cell.angle_alpha   90.00
_cell.angle_beta   90.00
_cell.angle_gamma   90.00
#
_symmetry.space_group_name_H-M   'P 1'
#
loop_
_entity.id
_entity.type
_entity.pdbx_description
1 polymer ?
#
loop_
_entity_poly.entity_id
_entity_poly.type
_entity_poly.pdbx_seq_one_letter_code
_entity_poly.pdbx_strand_id
1 'polypeptide(L)' 'MAVKQLIRTKQGERMTSLTPLKAIRAQCLECVGWVALDVRKCTSKKCSLYGFRMGNLK' A
#
# COMPACT_ATOMS: atom_id res chain seq x y z
N MET A 1 15.15 -2.75 5.78
CA MET A 1 15.72 -3.39 4.57
C MET A 1 14.76 -3.18 3.41
N ALA A 2 15.26 -2.86 2.22
CA ALA A 2 14.46 -2.67 1.02
C ALA A 2 14.72 -3.84 0.04
N VAL A 3 13.67 -4.41 -0.53
CA VAL A 3 13.76 -5.54 -1.47
C VAL A 3 13.20 -5.11 -2.82
N LYS A 4 13.83 -5.56 -3.92
CA LYS A 4 13.28 -5.37 -5.26
C LYS A 4 12.13 -6.35 -5.48
N GLN A 5 10.96 -5.81 -5.81
CA GLN A 5 9.74 -6.59 -6.00
C GLN A 5 9.05 -6.14 -7.29
N LEU A 6 8.42 -7.07 -8.01
CA LEU A 6 7.46 -6.75 -9.05
C LEU A 6 6.12 -6.44 -8.39
N ILE A 7 5.56 -5.26 -8.64
CA ILE A 7 4.27 -4.86 -8.07
C ILE A 7 3.28 -4.46 -9.14
N ARG A 8 1.99 -4.69 -8.86
CA ARG A 8 0.89 -4.15 -9.63
C ARG A 8 0.75 -2.65 -9.36
N THR A 9 0.28 -1.93 -10.35
CA THR A 9 -0.03 -0.50 -10.32
C THR A 9 -1.32 -0.26 -11.09
N LYS A 10 -1.83 0.98 -11.06
CA LYS A 10 -3.01 1.38 -11.85
C LYS A 10 -2.86 1.09 -13.35
N GLN A 11 -1.64 1.10 -13.87
CA GLN A 11 -1.35 1.07 -15.32
C GLN A 11 -0.65 -0.23 -15.77
N GLY A 12 -0.49 -1.22 -14.89
CA GLY A 12 0.24 -2.46 -15.17
C GLY A 12 1.23 -2.83 -14.07
N GLU A 13 2.29 -3.56 -14.41
CA GLU A 13 3.27 -4.04 -13.45
C GLU A 13 4.59 -3.28 -13.57
N ARG A 14 5.25 -2.99 -12.44
CA ARG A 14 6.58 -2.38 -12.42
C ARG A 14 7.47 -2.98 -11.35
N MET A 15 8.76 -3.06 -11.63
CA MET A 15 9.76 -3.47 -10.64
C MET A 15 10.21 -2.26 -9.81
N THR A 16 10.14 -2.35 -8.49
CA THR A 16 10.57 -1.25 -7.61
C THR A 16 11.13 -1.76 -6.28
N SER A 17 12.00 -0.97 -5.67
CA SER A 17 12.54 -1.27 -4.34
C SER A 17 11.56 -0.84 -3.28
N LEU A 18 10.96 -1.79 -2.58
CA LEU A 18 9.97 -1.55 -1.53
C LEU A 18 10.59 -1.77 -0.15
N THR A 19 10.31 -0.82 0.74
CA THR A 19 10.37 -1.05 2.19
C THR A 19 9.02 -1.63 2.65
N PRO A 20 8.95 -2.29 3.82
CA PRO A 20 7.70 -2.86 4.33
C PRO A 20 6.53 -1.85 4.33
N LEU A 21 6.77 -0.61 4.76
CA LEU A 21 5.76 0.44 4.76
C LEU A 21 5.29 0.83 3.35
N LYS A 22 6.21 0.91 2.38
CA LYS A 22 5.86 1.20 0.99
C LYS A 22 5.07 0.03 0.37
N ALA A 23 5.43 -1.21 0.71
CA ALA A 23 4.70 -2.39 0.27
C ALA A 23 3.27 -2.41 0.81
N ILE A 24 3.09 -2.16 2.11
CA ILE A 24 1.75 -2.07 2.72
C ILE A 24 0.92 -0.96 2.05
N ARG A 25 1.53 0.21 1.81
CA ARG A 25 0.82 1.30 1.14
C ARG A 25 0.43 0.96 -0.30
N ALA A 26 1.28 0.26 -1.04
CA ALA A 26 0.95 -0.23 -2.38
C ALA A 26 -0.21 -1.24 -2.34
N GLN A 27 -0.21 -2.17 -1.38
CA GLN A 27 -1.32 -3.09 -1.15
C GLN A 27 -2.63 -2.37 -0.83
N CYS A 28 -2.57 -1.34 0.02
CA CYS A 28 -3.75 -0.54 0.34
C CYS A 28 -4.28 0.18 -0.89
N LEU A 29 -3.41 0.73 -1.74
CA LEU A 29 -3.80 1.36 -3.00
C LEU A 29 -4.46 0.34 -3.93
N GLU A 30 -3.89 -0.85 -4.10
CA GLU A 30 -4.49 -1.90 -4.92
C GLU A 30 -5.88 -2.29 -4.40
N CYS A 31 -6.01 -2.50 -3.08
CA CYS A 31 -7.24 -2.92 -2.43
C CYS A 31 -8.41 -1.93 -2.62
N VAL A 32 -8.15 -0.62 -2.66
CA VAL A 32 -9.18 0.42 -2.83
C VAL A 32 -9.35 0.88 -4.29
N GLY A 33 -8.69 0.24 -5.25
CA GLY A 33 -8.81 0.60 -6.67
C GLY A 33 -7.93 1.78 -7.12
N TRP A 34 -6.74 1.90 -6.53
CA TRP A 34 -5.70 2.89 -6.85
C TRP A 34 -6.07 4.35 -6.56
N VAL A 35 -7.05 4.58 -5.70
CA VAL A 35 -7.47 5.92 -5.26
C VAL A 35 -6.87 6.24 -3.88
N ALA A 36 -5.89 7.14 -3.84
CA ALA A 36 -5.17 7.48 -2.60
C ALA A 36 -6.08 8.10 -1.51
N LEU A 37 -7.12 8.83 -1.91
CA LEU A 37 -8.13 9.39 -1.00
C LEU A 37 -8.90 8.29 -0.27
N ASP A 38 -9.20 7.17 -0.95
CA ASP A 38 -9.95 6.07 -0.36
C ASP A 38 -9.12 5.26 0.62
N VAL A 39 -7.80 5.19 0.45
CA VAL A 39 -6.91 4.65 1.50
C VAL A 39 -7.04 5.46 2.79
N ARG A 40 -7.16 6.78 2.69
CA ARG A 40 -7.32 7.66 3.86
C ARG A 40 -8.69 7.50 4.50
N LYS A 41 -9.75 7.41 3.66
CA LYS A 41 -11.15 7.23 4.04
C LYS A 41 -11.53 5.79 4.40
N CYS A 42 -10.63 4.82 4.20
CA CYS A 42 -10.86 3.43 4.52
C CYS A 42 -11.40 3.27 5.94
N THR A 43 -12.51 2.56 6.09
CA THR A 43 -13.20 2.32 7.37
C THR A 43 -12.91 0.94 7.95
N SER A 44 -12.07 0.13 7.29
CA SER A 44 -11.73 -1.24 7.68
C SER A 44 -10.80 -1.29 8.91
N LYS A 45 -11.28 -0.87 10.07
CA LYS A 45 -10.52 -0.82 11.34
C LYS A 45 -10.01 -2.18 11.80
N LYS A 46 -10.67 -3.27 11.38
CA LYS A 46 -10.26 -4.67 11.68
C LYS A 46 -9.14 -5.18 10.76
N CYS A 47 -8.75 -4.43 9.73
CA CYS A 47 -7.66 -4.82 8.85
C CYS A 47 -6.32 -4.69 9.59
N SER A 48 -5.51 -5.76 9.59
CA SER A 48 -4.17 -5.75 10.21
C SER A 48 -3.24 -4.67 9.64
N LEU A 49 -3.49 -4.23 8.41
CA LEU A 49 -2.72 -3.17 7.74
C LEU A 49 -3.24 -1.75 8.05
N TYR A 50 -4.38 -1.61 8.73
CA TYR A 50 -5.05 -0.33 8.94
C TYR A 50 -4.17 0.74 9.60
N GLY A 51 -3.34 0.33 10.56
CA GLY A 51 -2.40 1.21 11.26
C GLY A 51 -1.28 1.75 10.36
N PHE A 52 -0.87 0.96 9.36
CA PHE A 52 0.30 1.22 8.52
C PHE A 52 -0.06 1.80 7.14
N ARG A 53 -1.35 1.89 6.80
CA ARG A 53 -1.85 2.33 5.48
C ARG A 53 -1.33 3.69 4.99
N MET A 54 -0.95 4.56 5.92
CA MET A 54 -0.40 5.89 5.61
C MET A 54 1.13 5.90 5.47
N GLY A 55 1.80 4.76 5.55
CA GLY A 55 3.26 4.65 5.41
C GLY A 55 4.04 5.20 6.61
N ASN A 56 3.37 5.44 7.73
CA ASN A 56 3.98 5.88 8.98
C ASN A 56 4.04 4.70 9.94
N LEU A 57 5.15 4.60 10.68
CA LEU A 57 5.21 3.77 11.88
C LEU A 57 4.36 4.50 12.93
N LYS A 58 3.24 3.89 13.30
CA LYS A 58 2.43 4.35 14.41
C LYS A 58 3.07 3.96 15.72
#